data_AF-A0A7X7ZPW3-F1
#
_entry.id   AF-A0A7X7ZPW3-F1
#
_cell.length_a   1.000
_cell.length_b   1.000
_cell.length_c   1.000
_cell.angle_alpha   90.00
_cell.angle_beta   90.00
_cell.angle_gamma   90.00
#
_symmetry.space_group_name_H-M   'P 1'
#
loop_
_entity.id
_entity.type
_entity.pdbx_description
1 polymer ?
#
loop_
_entity_poly.entity_id
_entity_poly.type
_entity_poly.pdbx_seq_one_letter_code
_entity_poly.pdbx_strand_id
1 'polypeptide(L)'
;MLSIVIVMAAGLVACYICAARGVGSRRVVPAKPPISNWIWSFCFFALLIFLGIYDRLSLINAIFPQELCCAVALGIGAYVSLRNAHIRAKLGSLHRPLPQILEFGLLLVGAYLTFIAIELPSNPYMTDFYWEGLRLEVVIIFIMMLALHFLFQRSGVGAAIAALAFEIAGIAEYFVVTFRDAPIMASDVLALGTAAAVGGGYTYILNGSVLLSLALLAATVLLLSLTPLVTKGGHRARCVVVNLVVGAAIIAGSVVGFKYVSFANDLGIWYNAWIPLDSYWREGFVSSFLTQVQSFSPKEPEDYSNEKAKDLLSSYAATYDATLGSTEERKAAETQYNEIKPTVVFVMNESFSDLSIYDDLAGSYTGPNWFNSFDGALSKGTLYVSPFGGGTCNSEWEFLTGCSMAYMGSGVYPYMVYDMTGVENLAADLKQEGYDTLAMHPNLASNWYRNVVYPTFGFDTFLDISDFTGASKLRNMVTDEATYDKIYEELTSTDDSQFILDVTMQNHGGYDTGALPASMMKD
;
A
#
# COMPACT_ATOMS: atom_id res chain seq x y z
N MET A 1 32.64 -4.99 -1.27
CA MET A 1 32.65 -3.51 -1.06
C MET A 1 33.70 -2.97 -0.06
N LEU A 2 34.04 -3.71 1.00
CA LEU A 2 34.80 -3.30 2.18
C LEU A 2 36.17 -2.70 1.87
N SER A 3 36.92 -3.31 0.93
CA SER A 3 38.24 -2.79 0.53
C SER A 3 38.14 -1.37 -0.07
N ILE A 4 37.07 -1.08 -0.82
CA ILE A 4 36.82 0.26 -1.40
C ILE A 4 36.52 1.26 -0.28
N VAL A 5 35.66 0.86 0.67
CA VAL A 5 35.29 1.68 1.84
C VAL A 5 36.52 2.02 2.69
N ILE A 6 37.41 1.06 2.96
CA ILE A 6 38.63 1.28 3.75
C ILE A 6 39.53 2.33 3.08
N VAL A 7 39.76 2.21 1.77
CA VAL A 7 40.60 3.16 1.02
C VAL A 7 39.98 4.55 1.01
N MET A 8 38.68 4.65 0.74
CA MET A 8 37.95 5.93 0.73
C MET A 8 37.92 6.58 2.12
N ALA A 9 37.66 5.80 3.17
CA ALA A 9 37.62 6.28 4.54
C ALA A 9 38.99 6.82 4.99
N ALA A 10 40.08 6.12 4.66
CA ALA A 10 41.43 6.59 4.94
C ALA A 10 41.74 7.94 4.24
N GLY A 11 41.34 8.07 2.97
CA GLY A 11 41.45 9.32 2.22
C GLY A 11 40.63 10.47 2.82
N LEU A 12 39.41 10.19 3.29
CA LEU A 12 38.54 11.19 3.94
C LEU A 12 39.08 11.63 5.29
N VAL A 13 39.63 10.72 6.10
CA VAL A 13 40.31 11.06 7.36
C VAL A 13 41.49 12.01 7.10
N ALA A 14 42.30 11.75 6.07
CA ALA A 14 43.37 12.67 5.68
C ALA A 14 42.82 14.05 5.27
N CYS A 15 41.73 14.08 4.50
CA CYS A 15 41.05 15.33 4.13
C CYS A 15 40.52 16.10 5.36
N TYR A 16 39.98 15.41 6.36
CA TYR A 16 39.49 16.01 7.59
C TYR A 16 40.64 16.61 8.40
N ILE A 17 41.77 15.91 8.51
CA ILE A 17 42.98 16.42 9.18
C ILE A 17 43.49 17.68 8.46
N CYS A 18 43.55 17.68 7.13
CA CYS A 18 43.96 18.86 6.35
C CYS A 18 42.99 20.03 6.53
N ALA A 19 41.67 19.78 6.47
CA ALA A 19 40.63 20.80 6.65
C ALA A 19 40.64 21.40 8.07
N ALA A 20 40.82 20.57 9.10
CA ALA A 20 40.92 21.00 10.49
C ALA A 20 42.18 21.84 10.78
N ARG A 21 43.29 21.49 10.13
CA ARG A 21 44.57 22.22 10.24
C ARG A 21 44.66 23.44 9.33
N GLY A 22 43.68 23.69 8.46
CA GLY A 22 43.69 24.79 7.49
C GLY A 22 44.82 24.69 6.46
N VAL A 23 45.32 23.48 6.21
CA VAL A 23 46.45 23.23 5.30
C VAL A 23 45.90 23.12 3.88
N GLY A 24 45.88 24.24 3.16
CA GLY A 24 45.53 24.34 1.74
C GLY A 24 46.56 25.17 0.98
N SER A 25 46.74 24.91 -0.32
CA SER A 25 47.74 25.64 -1.13
C SER A 25 47.54 27.15 -1.02
N ARG A 26 48.65 27.88 -0.86
CA ARG A 26 48.76 29.30 -0.45
C ARG A 26 48.10 30.34 -1.36
N ARG A 27 47.17 29.99 -2.25
CA ARG A 27 46.58 30.97 -3.18
C ARG A 27 45.05 31.09 -3.23
N VAL A 28 44.23 30.22 -2.62
CA VAL A 28 42.75 30.39 -2.79
C VAL A 28 41.85 30.14 -1.56
N VAL A 29 42.24 29.48 -0.46
CA VAL A 29 41.30 29.34 0.70
C VAL A 29 42.01 29.28 2.07
N PRO A 30 41.86 30.31 2.92
CA PRO A 30 42.26 30.23 4.33
C PRO A 30 41.08 30.57 5.26
N ALA A 31 40.15 29.64 5.43
CA ALA A 31 39.24 29.64 6.58
C ALA A 31 38.83 28.19 6.87
N LYS A 32 38.80 27.80 8.15
CA LYS A 32 38.24 26.50 8.55
C LYS A 32 36.81 26.39 8.01
N PRO A 33 36.38 25.22 7.48
CA PRO A 33 35.01 25.05 7.03
C PRO A 33 34.03 25.35 8.17
N PRO A 34 32.89 26.00 7.90
CA PRO A 34 31.88 26.22 8.92
C PRO A 34 31.30 24.88 9.40
N ILE A 35 30.73 24.85 10.61
CA ILE A 35 30.20 23.62 11.23
C ILE A 35 29.20 22.91 10.30
N SER A 36 28.38 23.64 9.54
CA SER A 36 27.44 23.05 8.58
C SER A 36 28.11 22.18 7.52
N ASN A 37 29.32 22.53 7.08
CA ASN A 37 30.07 21.77 6.09
C ASN A 37 30.58 20.44 6.66
N TRP A 38 30.96 20.46 7.94
CA TRP A 38 31.34 19.25 8.67
C TRP A 38 30.15 18.31 8.85
N ILE A 39 28.97 18.85 9.18
CA ILE A 39 27.75 18.04 9.33
C ILE A 39 27.43 17.32 8.02
N TRP A 40 27.36 18.04 6.89
CA TRP A 40 27.13 17.43 5.58
C TRP A 40 28.15 16.34 5.25
N SER A 41 29.43 16.66 5.41
CA SER A 41 30.51 15.72 5.13
C SER A 41 30.43 14.47 6.01
N PHE A 42 30.08 14.65 7.29
CA PHE A 42 29.95 13.55 8.24
C PHE A 42 28.80 12.60 7.88
N CYS A 43 27.66 13.09 7.37
CA CYS A 43 26.56 12.22 6.93
C CYS A 43 27.00 11.23 5.85
N PHE A 44 27.72 11.70 4.82
CA PHE A 44 28.27 10.84 3.76
C PHE A 44 29.30 9.84 4.30
N PHE A 45 30.19 10.31 5.18
CA PHE A 45 31.23 9.47 5.77
C PHE A 45 30.62 8.39 6.67
N ALA A 46 29.63 8.72 7.48
CA ALA A 46 28.94 7.77 8.35
C ALA A 46 28.23 6.67 7.55
N LEU A 47 27.54 7.03 6.46
CA LEU A 47 26.88 6.05 5.58
C LEU A 47 27.91 5.15 4.87
N LEU A 48 29.04 5.71 4.43
CA LEU A 48 30.11 4.92 3.83
C LEU A 48 30.69 3.89 4.81
N ILE A 49 30.90 4.27 6.07
CA ILE A 49 31.36 3.35 7.13
C ILE A 49 30.30 2.29 7.42
N PHE A 50 29.03 2.67 7.51
CA PHE A 50 27.92 1.74 7.71
C PHE A 50 27.90 0.65 6.62
N LEU A 51 28.03 1.03 5.35
CA LEU A 51 28.08 0.07 4.24
C LEU A 51 29.31 -0.85 4.30
N GLY A 52 30.46 -0.34 4.77
CA GLY A 52 31.63 -1.18 5.03
C GLY A 52 31.38 -2.24 6.10
N ILE A 53 30.69 -1.88 7.19
CA ILE A 53 30.28 -2.82 8.23
C ILE A 53 29.29 -3.84 7.67
N TYR A 54 28.30 -3.38 6.89
CA TYR A 54 27.28 -4.23 6.27
C TYR A 54 27.89 -5.28 5.31
N ASP A 55 28.85 -4.87 4.47
CA ASP A 55 29.60 -5.77 3.60
C ASP A 55 30.40 -6.81 4.39
N ARG A 56 30.99 -6.40 5.53
CA ARG A 56 31.75 -7.31 6.40
C ARG A 56 30.87 -8.40 7.02
N LEU A 57 29.57 -8.12 7.19
CA LEU A 57 28.57 -9.07 7.64
C LEU A 57 27.98 -9.92 6.50
N SER A 58 28.49 -9.78 5.27
CA SER A 58 27.97 -10.43 4.06
C SER A 58 26.51 -10.05 3.75
N LEU A 59 26.11 -8.83 4.12
CA LEU A 59 24.75 -8.32 3.89
C LEU A 59 24.66 -7.40 2.65
N ILE A 60 25.67 -7.44 1.77
CA ILE A 60 25.67 -6.76 0.48
C ILE A 60 25.80 -7.80 -0.64
N ASN A 61 24.88 -7.76 -1.61
CA ASN A 61 24.90 -8.58 -2.81
C ASN A 61 24.83 -7.69 -4.06
N ALA A 62 25.99 -7.18 -4.48
CA ALA A 62 26.11 -6.28 -5.61
C ALA A 62 27.34 -6.61 -6.45
N ILE A 63 27.30 -6.25 -7.74
CA ILE A 63 28.49 -6.35 -8.59
C ILE A 63 29.44 -5.18 -8.31
N PHE A 64 30.73 -5.41 -8.52
CA PHE A 64 31.78 -4.42 -8.25
C PHE A 64 31.52 -3.01 -8.81
N PRO A 65 30.99 -2.81 -10.04
CA PRO A 65 30.65 -1.47 -10.53
C PRO A 65 29.64 -0.72 -9.66
N GLN A 66 28.62 -1.40 -9.11
CA GLN A 66 27.60 -0.77 -8.27
C GLN A 66 28.18 -0.36 -6.91
N GLU A 67 28.98 -1.24 -6.29
CA GLU A 67 29.71 -0.95 -5.06
C GLU A 67 30.63 0.26 -5.23
N LEU A 68 31.37 0.30 -6.34
CA LEU A 68 32.30 1.37 -6.65
C LEU A 68 31.55 2.69 -6.87
N CYS A 69 30.47 2.69 -7.66
CA CYS A 69 29.64 3.86 -7.90
C CYS A 69 29.11 4.47 -6.60
N CYS A 70 28.56 3.64 -5.71
CA CYS A 70 28.04 4.08 -4.40
C CYS A 70 29.16 4.68 -3.53
N ALA A 71 30.27 3.96 -3.36
CA ALA A 71 31.39 4.42 -2.54
C ALA A 71 32.03 5.72 -3.07
N VAL A 72 32.13 5.87 -4.40
CA VAL A 72 32.64 7.08 -5.05
C VAL A 72 31.67 8.25 -4.85
N ALA A 73 30.37 8.06 -5.03
CA ALA A 73 29.37 9.10 -4.81
C ALA A 73 29.41 9.63 -3.36
N LEU A 74 29.47 8.73 -2.37
CA LEU A 74 29.61 9.10 -0.96
C LEU A 74 30.95 9.80 -0.66
N GLY A 75 32.05 9.29 -1.23
CA GLY A 75 33.38 9.91 -1.07
C GLY A 75 33.45 11.32 -1.64
N ILE A 76 32.91 11.54 -2.85
CA ILE A 76 32.80 12.86 -3.47
C ILE A 76 31.90 13.76 -2.63
N GLY A 77 30.74 13.26 -2.20
CA GLY A 77 29.80 13.98 -1.34
C GLY A 77 30.46 14.51 -0.08
N ALA A 78 31.21 13.66 0.62
CA ALA A 78 31.98 14.04 1.81
C ALA A 78 33.01 15.13 1.49
N TYR A 79 33.84 14.91 0.47
CA TYR A 79 34.91 15.85 0.11
C TYR A 79 34.39 17.22 -0.33
N VAL A 80 33.40 17.27 -1.22
CA VAL A 80 32.85 18.51 -1.77
C VAL A 80 32.08 19.29 -0.71
N SER A 81 31.40 18.60 0.22
CA SER A 81 30.67 19.22 1.33
C SER A 81 31.57 20.06 2.23
N LEU A 82 32.84 19.68 2.42
CA LEU A 82 33.82 20.50 3.15
C LEU A 82 34.12 21.84 2.46
N ARG A 83 33.86 21.96 1.16
CA ARG A 83 34.22 23.11 0.32
C ARG A 83 33.03 23.90 -0.23
N ASN A 84 31.80 23.43 0.01
CA ASN A 84 30.60 24.02 -0.60
C ASN A 84 30.30 25.47 -0.18
N ALA A 85 30.82 25.97 0.95
CA ALA A 85 30.49 27.30 1.46
C ALA A 85 30.91 28.43 0.50
N HIS A 86 32.09 28.29 -0.13
CA HIS A 86 32.57 29.26 -1.13
C HIS A 86 31.72 29.23 -2.40
N ILE A 87 31.32 28.03 -2.84
CA ILE A 87 30.48 27.82 -4.03
C ILE A 87 29.11 28.47 -3.81
N ARG A 88 28.46 28.18 -2.66
CA ARG A 88 27.17 28.74 -2.29
C ARG A 88 27.17 30.27 -2.21
N ALA A 89 28.25 30.85 -1.68
CA ALA A 89 28.41 32.30 -1.63
C ALA A 89 28.53 32.91 -3.03
N LYS A 90 29.30 32.28 -3.92
CA LYS A 90 29.44 32.72 -5.32
C LYS A 90 28.14 32.60 -6.11
N LEU A 91 27.39 31.51 -5.92
CA LEU A 91 26.07 31.34 -6.52
C LEU A 91 25.07 32.37 -5.98
N GLY A 92 25.12 32.67 -4.67
CA GLY A 92 24.28 33.69 -4.04
C GLY A 92 24.59 35.13 -4.46
N SER A 93 25.81 35.41 -4.93
CA SER A 93 26.21 36.74 -5.42
C SER A 93 25.83 37.03 -6.86
N LEU A 94 25.21 36.08 -7.57
CA LEU A 94 24.75 36.29 -8.95
C LEU A 94 23.63 37.33 -9.01
N HIS A 95 23.53 38.04 -10.13
CA HIS A 95 22.46 39.02 -10.34
C HIS A 95 21.09 38.35 -10.32
N ARG A 96 20.13 38.95 -9.60
CA ARG A 96 18.74 38.47 -9.56
C ARG A 96 18.12 38.51 -10.97
N PRO A 97 17.27 37.54 -11.35
CA PRO A 97 16.70 36.47 -10.52
C PRO A 97 17.50 35.14 -10.51
N LEU A 98 18.76 35.14 -10.97
CA LEU A 98 19.50 33.90 -11.22
C LEU A 98 19.67 32.98 -9.99
N PRO A 99 19.97 33.47 -8.77
CA PRO A 99 20.01 32.60 -7.58
C PRO A 99 18.68 31.88 -7.32
N GLN A 100 17.54 32.55 -7.54
CA GLN A 100 16.22 31.95 -7.34
C GLN A 100 15.91 30.88 -8.39
N ILE A 101 16.30 31.11 -9.65
CA ILE A 101 16.17 30.11 -10.72
C ILE A 101 17.02 28.88 -10.38
N LEU A 102 18.25 29.09 -9.88
CA LEU A 102 19.13 28.00 -9.47
C LEU A 102 18.57 27.22 -8.28
N GLU A 103 18.02 27.89 -7.26
CA GLU A 103 17.35 27.23 -6.14
C GLU A 103 16.21 26.32 -6.63
N PHE A 104 15.33 26.85 -7.47
CA PHE A 104 14.22 26.08 -8.04
C PHE A 104 14.72 24.89 -8.89
N GLY A 105 15.72 25.13 -9.74
CA GLY A 105 16.31 24.09 -10.59
C GLY A 105 16.98 22.98 -9.78
N LEU A 106 17.69 23.31 -8.69
CA LEU A 106 18.29 22.33 -7.79
C LEU A 106 17.22 21.47 -7.09
N LEU A 107 16.12 22.08 -6.65
CA LEU A 107 15.00 21.35 -6.05
C LEU A 107 14.32 20.42 -7.07
N LEU A 108 14.11 20.89 -8.30
CA LEU A 108 13.48 20.08 -9.36
C LEU A 108 14.35 18.88 -9.77
N VAL A 109 15.65 19.11 -9.99
CA VAL A 109 16.59 18.03 -10.28
C VAL A 109 16.70 17.08 -9.07
N GLY A 110 16.73 17.62 -7.85
CA GLY A 110 16.73 16.82 -6.63
C GLY A 110 15.49 15.93 -6.52
N ALA A 111 14.31 16.47 -6.83
CA ALA A 111 13.06 15.70 -6.82
C ALA A 111 13.08 14.57 -7.86
N TYR A 112 13.56 14.84 -9.07
CA TYR A 112 13.69 13.81 -10.12
C TYR A 112 14.71 12.71 -9.75
N LEU A 113 15.84 13.08 -9.14
CA LEU A 113 16.82 12.09 -8.66
C LEU A 113 16.28 11.27 -7.48
N THR A 114 15.52 11.88 -6.58
CA THR A 114 14.84 11.16 -5.49
C THR A 114 13.78 10.20 -6.03
N PHE A 115 13.00 10.59 -7.04
CA PHE A 115 12.07 9.69 -7.74
C PHE A 115 12.80 8.43 -8.26
N ILE A 116 13.89 8.60 -8.99
CA ILE A 116 14.67 7.44 -9.48
C ILE A 116 15.21 6.62 -8.31
N ALA A 117 15.67 7.26 -7.24
CA ALA A 117 16.26 6.58 -6.09
C ALA A 117 15.24 5.69 -5.36
N ILE A 118 13.99 6.13 -5.20
CA ILE A 118 12.97 5.34 -4.49
C ILE A 118 12.38 4.22 -5.34
N GLU A 119 12.31 4.39 -6.65
CA GLU A 119 11.74 3.39 -7.56
C GLU A 119 12.73 2.30 -7.95
N LEU A 120 14.00 2.65 -8.20
CA LEU A 120 15.01 1.74 -8.72
C LEU A 120 15.18 0.44 -7.90
N PRO A 121 15.11 0.46 -6.55
CA PRO A 121 15.22 -0.75 -5.74
C PRO A 121 14.11 -1.78 -5.95
N SER A 122 12.85 -1.34 -6.05
CA SER A 122 11.65 -2.18 -6.02
C SER A 122 10.96 -2.33 -7.39
N ASN A 123 11.32 -1.52 -8.38
CA ASN A 123 10.68 -1.48 -9.69
C ASN A 123 11.57 -2.10 -10.79
N PRO A 124 11.26 -3.33 -11.25
CA PRO A 124 12.00 -3.96 -12.35
C PRO A 124 11.65 -3.39 -13.72
N TYR A 125 10.57 -2.61 -13.85
CA TYR A 125 10.02 -2.09 -15.10
C TYR A 125 10.16 -0.57 -15.25
N MET A 126 11.25 0.02 -14.73
CA MET A 126 11.54 1.46 -14.81
C MET A 126 11.44 2.07 -16.22
N THR A 127 11.58 1.27 -17.28
CA THR A 127 11.45 1.72 -18.68
C THR A 127 10.02 1.81 -19.18
N ASP A 128 9.07 1.09 -18.55
CA ASP A 128 7.66 1.01 -18.94
C ASP A 128 6.77 1.88 -18.03
N PHE A 129 7.39 2.83 -17.32
CA PHE A 129 6.74 3.74 -16.38
C PHE A 129 5.77 4.69 -17.11
N TYR A 130 4.56 4.83 -16.58
CA TYR A 130 3.54 5.70 -17.13
C TYR A 130 3.83 7.17 -16.83
N TRP A 131 3.55 8.00 -17.84
CA TRP A 131 3.88 9.42 -17.78
C TRP A 131 3.04 10.19 -16.75
N GLU A 132 1.83 9.73 -16.44
CA GLU A 132 0.98 10.36 -15.41
C GLU A 132 1.55 10.12 -14.02
N GLY A 133 1.80 8.86 -13.69
CA GLY A 133 2.48 8.43 -12.48
C GLY A 133 3.78 9.19 -12.19
N LEU A 134 4.70 9.19 -13.16
CA LEU A 134 6.01 9.85 -13.03
C LEU A 134 5.84 11.34 -12.70
N ARG A 135 4.96 12.02 -13.43
CA ARG A 135 4.72 13.46 -13.24
C ARG A 135 4.17 13.73 -11.86
N LEU A 136 3.17 12.98 -11.42
CA LEU A 136 2.55 13.16 -10.11
C LEU A 136 3.55 12.93 -9.00
N GLU A 137 4.31 11.85 -9.05
CA GLU A 137 5.31 11.51 -8.04
C GLU A 137 6.42 12.55 -7.93
N VAL A 138 7.00 12.97 -9.06
CA VAL A 138 8.01 14.05 -9.08
C VAL A 138 7.43 15.37 -8.55
N VAL A 139 6.17 15.69 -8.87
CA VAL A 139 5.48 16.89 -8.36
C VAL A 139 5.30 16.81 -6.84
N ILE A 140 4.88 15.67 -6.30
CA ILE A 140 4.71 15.46 -4.85
C ILE A 140 6.06 15.62 -4.14
N ILE A 141 7.10 14.94 -4.61
CA ILE A 141 8.45 15.04 -4.05
C ILE A 141 8.94 16.49 -4.12
N PHE A 142 8.76 17.16 -5.26
CA PHE A 142 9.17 18.55 -5.46
C PHE A 142 8.44 19.51 -4.51
N ILE A 143 7.12 19.38 -4.37
CA ILE A 143 6.31 20.20 -3.47
C ILE A 143 6.75 20.03 -2.02
N MET A 144 7.02 18.80 -1.59
CA MET A 144 7.52 18.51 -0.24
C MET A 144 8.92 19.10 -0.02
N MET A 145 9.83 18.95 -1.00
CA MET A 145 11.14 19.59 -0.95
C MET A 145 11.04 21.12 -0.89
N LEU A 146 10.15 21.73 -1.68
CA LEU A 146 9.94 23.17 -1.72
C LEU A 146 9.37 23.69 -0.40
N ALA A 147 8.36 23.01 0.15
CA ALA A 147 7.77 23.35 1.44
C ALA A 147 8.83 23.32 2.55
N LEU A 148 9.58 22.21 2.67
CA LEU A 148 10.64 22.10 3.68
C LEU A 148 11.78 23.08 3.42
N HIS A 149 12.13 23.35 2.17
CA HIS A 149 13.12 24.38 1.84
C HIS A 149 12.72 25.74 2.44
N PHE A 150 11.46 26.16 2.30
CA PHE A 150 10.97 27.39 2.93
C PHE A 150 10.90 27.31 4.45
N LEU A 151 10.37 26.22 5.03
CA LEU A 151 10.31 26.05 6.49
C LEU A 151 11.71 26.10 7.13
N PHE A 152 12.70 25.54 6.46
CA PHE A 152 14.12 25.59 6.83
C PHE A 152 14.85 26.81 6.28
N GLN A 153 14.12 27.91 6.06
CA GLN A 153 14.66 29.24 5.80
C GLN A 153 15.48 29.34 4.52
N ARG A 154 14.99 28.68 3.46
CA ARG A 154 15.63 28.54 2.15
C ARG A 154 16.99 27.86 2.21
N SER A 155 17.17 26.98 3.19
CA SER A 155 18.35 26.11 3.23
C SER A 155 18.07 24.82 2.45
N GLY A 156 19.12 24.26 1.85
CA GLY A 156 19.05 22.92 1.24
C GLY A 156 18.83 21.79 2.26
N VAL A 157 18.93 22.08 3.57
CA VAL A 157 18.73 21.09 4.64
C VAL A 157 17.30 20.55 4.62
N GLY A 158 16.29 21.42 4.50
CA GLY A 158 14.89 20.99 4.48
C GLY A 158 14.58 20.05 3.30
N ALA A 159 15.04 20.40 2.10
CA ALA A 159 14.87 19.56 0.92
C ALA A 159 15.63 18.22 1.03
N ALA A 160 16.82 18.22 1.63
CA ALA A 160 17.57 16.99 1.86
C ALA A 160 16.91 16.07 2.89
N ILE A 161 16.24 16.64 3.90
CA ILE A 161 15.41 15.87 4.84
C ILE A 161 14.25 15.20 4.10
N ALA A 162 13.58 15.91 3.18
CA ALA A 162 12.56 15.30 2.33
C ALA A 162 13.15 14.15 1.48
N ALA A 163 14.28 14.38 0.79
CA ALA A 163 14.96 13.33 0.01
C ALA A 163 15.28 12.09 0.85
N LEU A 164 15.79 12.29 2.07
CA LEU A 164 16.11 11.20 3.00
C LEU A 164 14.85 10.46 3.47
N ALA A 165 13.75 11.18 3.75
CA ALA A 165 12.50 10.56 4.16
C ALA A 165 11.92 9.68 3.04
N PHE A 166 11.96 10.15 1.80
CA PHE A 166 11.59 9.35 0.63
C PHE A 166 12.52 8.15 0.44
N GLU A 167 13.84 8.31 0.57
CA GLU A 167 14.78 7.17 0.48
C GLU A 167 14.49 6.10 1.53
N ILE A 168 14.20 6.49 2.78
CA ILE A 168 13.84 5.54 3.84
C ILE A 168 12.57 4.76 3.44
N ALA A 169 11.56 5.45 2.89
CA ALA A 169 10.36 4.81 2.40
C ALA A 169 10.64 3.87 1.21
N GLY A 170 11.45 4.28 0.23
CA GLY A 170 11.82 3.45 -0.92
C GLY A 170 12.65 2.20 -0.56
N ILE A 171 13.56 2.31 0.41
CA ILE A 171 14.29 1.14 0.94
C ILE A 171 13.34 0.22 1.72
N ALA A 172 12.40 0.78 2.50
CA ALA A 172 11.39 -0.01 3.18
C ALA A 172 10.51 -0.76 2.16
N GLU A 173 10.07 -0.07 1.10
CA GLU A 173 9.32 -0.65 -0.02
C GLU A 173 10.08 -1.81 -0.64
N TYR A 174 11.35 -1.63 -1.00
CA TYR A 174 12.21 -2.71 -1.51
C TYR A 174 12.19 -3.97 -0.64
N PHE A 175 12.34 -3.81 0.68
CA PHE A 175 12.32 -4.96 1.58
C PHE A 175 10.94 -5.59 1.69
N VAL A 176 9.88 -4.78 1.75
CA VAL A 176 8.51 -5.28 1.78
C VAL A 176 8.18 -6.07 0.52
N VAL A 177 8.50 -5.54 -0.66
CA VAL A 177 8.37 -6.25 -1.94
C VAL A 177 9.20 -7.54 -1.95
N THR A 178 10.45 -7.48 -1.50
CA THR A 178 11.35 -8.66 -1.48
C THR A 178 10.84 -9.78 -0.56
N PHE A 179 10.21 -9.44 0.57
CA PHE A 179 9.79 -10.42 1.57
C PHE A 179 8.35 -10.89 1.41
N ARG A 180 7.47 -10.06 0.85
CA ARG A 180 6.03 -10.31 0.77
C ARG A 180 5.49 -10.41 -0.65
N ASP A 181 6.29 -10.09 -1.67
CA ASP A 181 5.84 -9.97 -3.07
C ASP A 181 4.59 -9.09 -3.20
N ALA A 182 4.57 -8.02 -2.40
CA ALA A 182 3.51 -7.03 -2.31
C ALA A 182 4.12 -5.68 -1.92
N PRO A 183 3.55 -4.54 -2.34
CA PRO A 183 4.05 -3.24 -1.95
C PRO A 183 3.63 -2.89 -0.52
N ILE A 184 4.18 -1.81 0.03
CA ILE A 184 3.63 -1.17 1.23
C ILE A 184 2.26 -0.61 0.90
N MET A 185 1.22 -1.21 1.47
CA MET A 185 -0.15 -0.75 1.30
C MET A 185 -0.48 0.36 2.32
N ALA A 186 -1.40 1.25 1.99
CA ALA A 186 -1.89 2.27 2.92
C ALA A 186 -2.54 1.63 4.17
N SER A 187 -3.13 0.43 4.04
CA SER A 187 -3.63 -0.34 5.19
C SER A 187 -2.50 -0.87 6.10
N ASP A 188 -1.29 -1.12 5.57
CA ASP A 188 -0.14 -1.56 6.39
C ASP A 188 0.29 -0.47 7.39
N VAL A 189 0.06 0.81 7.08
CA VAL A 189 0.37 1.94 7.98
C VAL A 189 -0.44 1.87 9.28
N LEU A 190 -1.68 1.38 9.20
CA LEU A 190 -2.54 1.17 10.37
C LEU A 190 -2.05 -0.02 11.24
N ALA A 191 -1.22 -0.91 10.66
CA ALA A 191 -0.70 -2.12 11.29
C ALA A 191 0.81 -2.09 11.60
N LEU A 192 1.44 -0.90 11.59
CA LEU A 192 2.90 -0.73 11.77
C LEU A 192 3.49 -1.46 12.99
N GLY A 193 2.74 -1.54 14.09
CA GLY A 193 3.18 -2.24 15.30
C GLY A 193 3.35 -3.75 15.10
N THR A 194 2.45 -4.37 14.34
CA THR A 194 2.50 -5.81 14.03
C THR A 194 3.59 -6.09 13.00
N ALA A 195 3.73 -5.23 11.97
CA ALA A 195 4.77 -5.37 10.95
C ALA A 195 6.19 -5.32 11.54
N ALA A 196 6.44 -4.44 12.52
CA ALA A 196 7.72 -4.34 13.20
C ALA A 196 8.07 -5.61 14.02
N ALA A 197 7.07 -6.30 14.57
CA ALA A 197 7.26 -7.53 15.34
C ALA A 197 7.64 -8.73 14.45
N VAL A 198 7.16 -8.76 13.20
CA VAL A 198 7.48 -9.82 12.22
C VAL A 198 8.81 -9.56 11.52
N GLY A 199 9.25 -8.30 11.43
CA GLY A 199 10.51 -7.89 10.80
C GLY A 199 11.78 -8.54 11.36
N GLY A 200 11.77 -8.93 12.64
CA GLY A 200 12.94 -9.50 13.32
C GLY A 200 13.42 -10.86 12.79
N GLY A 201 12.59 -11.56 12.01
CA GLY A 201 12.93 -12.86 11.39
C GLY A 201 13.65 -12.76 10.04
N TYR A 202 13.70 -11.57 9.42
CA TYR A 202 14.25 -11.40 8.08
C TYR A 202 15.74 -11.04 8.09
N THR A 203 16.43 -11.44 7.02
CA THR A 203 17.79 -10.99 6.73
C THR A 203 17.72 -9.89 5.68
N TYR A 204 18.15 -8.69 6.05
CA TYR A 204 18.10 -7.50 5.20
C TYR A 204 19.37 -7.43 4.35
N ILE A 205 19.30 -7.91 3.10
CA ILE A 205 20.44 -7.87 2.16
C ILE A 205 20.26 -6.70 1.20
N LEU A 206 21.27 -5.82 1.13
CA LEU A 206 21.30 -4.71 0.16
C LEU A 206 21.81 -5.23 -1.17
N ASN A 207 20.99 -5.13 -2.21
CA ASN A 207 21.41 -5.51 -3.55
C ASN A 207 22.07 -4.34 -4.30
N GLY A 208 22.43 -4.59 -5.55
CA GLY A 208 22.98 -3.57 -6.45
C GLY A 208 22.10 -2.35 -6.70
N SER A 209 20.78 -2.50 -6.82
CA SER A 209 19.87 -1.37 -7.07
C SER A 209 19.76 -0.47 -5.85
N VAL A 210 19.74 -1.03 -4.63
CA VAL A 210 19.80 -0.24 -3.38
C VAL A 210 21.12 0.52 -3.26
N LEU A 211 22.25 -0.05 -3.67
CA LEU A 211 23.51 0.72 -3.66
C LEU A 211 23.49 1.90 -4.64
N LEU A 212 22.82 1.74 -5.79
CA LEU A 212 22.62 2.82 -6.75
C LEU A 212 21.63 3.87 -6.25
N SER A 213 20.56 3.48 -5.54
CA SER A 213 19.65 4.45 -4.89
C SER A 213 20.38 5.30 -3.85
N LEU A 214 21.23 4.70 -3.01
CA LEU A 214 22.07 5.41 -2.05
C LEU A 214 23.07 6.35 -2.74
N ALA A 215 23.58 5.97 -3.91
CA ALA A 215 24.43 6.84 -4.73
C ALA A 215 23.65 8.05 -5.28
N LEU A 216 22.40 7.85 -5.71
CA LEU A 216 21.50 8.90 -6.17
C LEU A 216 21.10 9.83 -5.02
N LEU A 217 20.74 9.29 -3.85
CA LEU A 217 20.53 10.07 -2.63
C LEU A 217 21.77 10.92 -2.33
N ALA A 218 22.96 10.33 -2.44
CA ALA A 218 24.19 11.06 -2.18
C ALA A 218 24.39 12.24 -3.15
N ALA A 219 24.11 12.02 -4.43
CA ALA A 219 24.12 13.07 -5.45
C ALA A 219 23.07 14.15 -5.17
N THR A 220 21.84 13.77 -4.82
CA THR A 220 20.75 14.68 -4.44
C THR A 220 21.14 15.54 -3.24
N VAL A 221 21.60 14.94 -2.15
CA VAL A 221 22.04 15.68 -0.95
C VAL A 221 23.20 16.61 -1.26
N LEU A 222 24.14 16.19 -2.10
CA LEU A 222 25.25 17.05 -2.54
C LEU A 222 24.74 18.26 -3.33
N LEU A 223 23.86 18.04 -4.31
CA LEU A 223 23.23 19.11 -5.11
C LEU A 223 22.47 20.10 -4.23
N LEU A 224 21.65 19.60 -3.31
CA LEU A 224 20.89 20.41 -2.36
C LEU A 224 21.82 21.15 -1.39
N SER A 225 22.98 20.60 -1.03
CA SER A 225 24.00 21.30 -0.23
C SER A 225 24.55 22.54 -0.93
N LEU A 226 24.47 22.62 -2.27
CA LEU A 226 24.91 23.76 -3.08
C LEU A 226 23.90 24.91 -3.16
N THR A 227 22.72 24.77 -2.53
CA THR A 227 21.68 25.80 -2.47
C THR A 227 22.30 27.17 -2.12
N PRO A 228 22.11 28.20 -2.98
CA PRO A 228 22.65 29.54 -2.79
C PRO A 228 22.35 30.12 -1.40
N LEU A 229 23.34 30.84 -0.84
CA LEU A 229 23.12 31.60 0.40
C LEU A 229 22.52 32.96 0.02
N VAL A 230 21.21 33.13 0.20
CA VAL A 230 20.59 34.46 0.07
C VAL A 230 21.03 35.30 1.27
N THR A 231 21.81 36.36 1.02
CA THR A 231 22.35 37.25 2.05
C THR A 231 21.21 37.91 2.83
N LYS A 232 21.30 37.82 4.17
CA LYS A 232 20.33 38.40 5.09
C LYS A 232 20.48 39.92 5.11
N GLY A 233 19.55 40.63 4.46
CA GLY A 233 19.35 42.07 4.71
C GLY A 233 18.76 42.35 6.10
N GLY A 234 18.65 43.62 6.47
CA GLY A 234 18.27 44.10 7.82
C GLY A 234 16.88 43.71 8.36
N HIS A 235 16.09 42.90 7.65
CA HIS A 235 14.73 42.47 8.06
C HIS A 235 14.63 40.97 8.34
N ARG A 236 15.59 40.43 9.09
CA ARG A 236 15.73 38.99 9.36
C ARG A 236 14.47 38.33 9.93
N ALA A 237 13.75 39.00 10.84
CA ALA A 237 12.52 38.46 11.42
C ALA A 237 11.38 38.35 10.39
N ARG A 238 11.18 39.40 9.56
CA ARG A 238 10.14 39.39 8.51
C ARG A 238 10.40 38.30 7.47
N CYS A 239 11.65 38.13 7.03
CA CYS A 239 11.99 37.06 6.09
C CYS A 239 11.72 35.67 6.66
N VAL A 240 11.98 35.46 7.96
CA VAL A 240 11.68 34.18 8.62
C VAL A 240 10.18 33.90 8.64
N VAL A 241 9.38 34.89 9.05
CA VAL A 241 7.91 34.75 9.07
C VAL A 241 7.37 34.48 7.67
N VAL A 242 7.82 35.22 6.65
CA VAL A 242 7.38 35.02 5.25
C VAL A 242 7.70 33.59 4.79
N ASN A 243 8.91 33.10 5.03
CA ASN A 243 9.28 31.74 4.64
C ASN A 243 8.44 30.68 5.36
N LEU A 244 8.16 30.85 6.66
CA LEU A 244 7.30 29.93 7.40
C LEU A 244 5.87 29.93 6.85
N VAL A 245 5.31 31.12 6.58
CA VAL A 245 3.97 31.26 5.99
C VAL A 245 3.91 30.64 4.60
N VAL A 246 4.92 30.85 3.74
CA VAL A 246 4.97 30.23 2.40
C VAL A 246 5.08 28.71 2.52
N GLY A 247 5.96 28.18 3.36
CA GLY A 247 6.10 26.74 3.58
C GLY A 247 4.81 26.10 4.09
N ALA A 248 4.16 26.73 5.08
CA ALA A 248 2.87 26.28 5.61
C ALA A 248 1.74 26.38 4.56
N ALA A 249 1.71 27.44 3.75
CA ALA A 249 0.73 27.60 2.68
C ALA A 249 0.89 26.56 1.57
N ILE A 250 2.13 26.17 1.23
CA ILE A 250 2.39 25.07 0.30
C ILE A 250 1.83 23.77 0.87
N ILE A 251 2.14 23.42 2.13
CA ILE A 251 1.60 22.21 2.77
C ILE A 251 0.07 22.22 2.80
N ALA A 252 -0.54 23.33 3.23
CA ALA A 252 -1.99 23.47 3.26
C ALA A 252 -2.59 23.34 1.85
N GLY A 253 -1.97 23.95 0.85
CA GLY A 253 -2.35 23.83 -0.56
C GLY A 253 -2.26 22.39 -1.06
N SER A 254 -1.23 21.64 -0.69
CA SER A 254 -1.08 20.22 -1.03
C SER A 254 -2.15 19.35 -0.38
N VAL A 255 -2.49 19.61 0.88
CA VAL A 255 -3.58 18.89 1.58
C VAL A 255 -4.93 19.17 0.93
N VAL A 256 -5.19 20.43 0.57
CA VAL A 256 -6.40 20.81 -0.18
C VAL A 256 -6.41 20.14 -1.56
N GLY A 257 -5.29 20.15 -2.28
CA GLY A 257 -5.14 19.48 -3.57
C GLY A 257 -5.41 17.98 -3.47
N PHE A 258 -4.79 17.31 -2.49
CA PHE A 258 -5.03 15.89 -2.21
C PHE A 258 -6.49 15.59 -1.85
N LYS A 259 -7.23 16.52 -1.23
CA LYS A 259 -8.64 16.31 -0.92
C LYS A 259 -9.56 16.46 -2.14
N TYR A 260 -9.28 17.40 -3.02
CA TYR A 260 -10.22 17.80 -4.08
C TYR A 260 -9.84 17.34 -5.50
N VAL A 261 -8.59 16.94 -5.73
CA VAL A 261 -8.14 16.40 -7.02
C VAL A 261 -8.05 14.88 -6.89
N SER A 262 -8.90 14.16 -7.60
CA SER A 262 -8.88 12.69 -7.66
C SER A 262 -7.71 12.24 -8.53
N PHE A 263 -6.74 11.53 -7.93
CA PHE A 263 -5.60 11.03 -8.69
C PHE A 263 -6.03 10.02 -9.74
N ALA A 264 -7.02 9.18 -9.42
CA ALA A 264 -7.61 8.25 -10.38
C ALA A 264 -8.40 8.95 -11.49
N ASN A 265 -9.38 9.80 -11.15
CA ASN A 265 -10.30 10.35 -12.14
C ASN A 265 -9.77 11.60 -12.87
N ASP A 266 -9.06 12.48 -12.17
CA ASP A 266 -8.59 13.76 -12.74
C ASP A 266 -7.19 13.65 -13.32
N LEU A 267 -6.33 12.79 -12.76
CA LEU A 267 -4.93 12.62 -13.18
C LEU A 267 -4.67 11.30 -13.90
N GLY A 268 -5.65 10.41 -13.98
CA GLY A 268 -5.56 9.14 -14.72
C GLY A 268 -4.65 8.09 -14.08
N ILE A 269 -4.39 8.18 -12.78
CA ILE A 269 -3.57 7.20 -12.05
C ILE A 269 -4.40 5.94 -11.80
N TRP A 270 -4.09 4.86 -12.49
CA TRP A 270 -4.84 3.62 -12.35
C TRP A 270 -4.28 2.75 -11.22
N TYR A 271 -5.16 2.29 -10.34
CA TYR A 271 -4.77 1.43 -9.21
C TYR A 271 -5.48 0.07 -9.29
N ASN A 272 -4.69 -1.00 -9.27
CA ASN A 272 -5.10 -2.38 -9.33
C ASN A 272 -4.96 -3.03 -7.95
N ALA A 273 -6.03 -3.10 -7.18
CA ALA A 273 -5.94 -3.79 -5.88
C ALA A 273 -5.85 -5.32 -5.98
N TRP A 274 -6.08 -5.90 -7.16
CA TRP A 274 -5.85 -7.33 -7.37
C TRP A 274 -4.37 -7.65 -7.47
N ILE A 275 -3.61 -6.81 -8.18
CA ILE A 275 -2.15 -6.91 -8.29
C ILE A 275 -1.54 -5.52 -8.02
N PRO A 276 -1.45 -5.11 -6.74
CA PRO A 276 -0.98 -3.76 -6.39
C PRO A 276 0.42 -3.44 -6.94
N LEU A 277 1.30 -4.44 -7.00
CA LEU A 277 2.65 -4.28 -7.57
C LEU A 277 2.64 -3.78 -9.01
N ASP A 278 1.68 -4.20 -9.85
CA ASP A 278 1.60 -3.75 -11.24
C ASP A 278 1.35 -2.23 -11.32
N SER A 279 0.50 -1.71 -10.43
CA SER A 279 0.28 -0.26 -10.33
C SER A 279 1.50 0.46 -9.77
N TYR A 280 2.17 -0.09 -8.76
CA TYR A 280 3.36 0.54 -8.19
C TYR A 280 4.50 0.59 -9.22
N TRP A 281 4.67 -0.45 -10.03
CA TRP A 281 5.69 -0.48 -11.09
C TRP A 281 5.37 0.47 -12.26
N ARG A 282 4.11 0.65 -12.61
CA ARG A 282 3.69 1.48 -13.76
C ARG A 282 3.46 2.94 -13.38
N GLU A 283 2.75 3.20 -12.29
CA GLU A 283 2.36 4.53 -11.87
C GLU A 283 3.31 5.14 -10.83
N GLY A 284 4.06 4.31 -10.10
CA GLY A 284 4.99 4.75 -9.06
C GLY A 284 4.53 4.45 -7.65
N PHE A 285 5.48 4.36 -6.74
CA PHE A 285 5.27 4.04 -5.34
C PHE A 285 4.40 5.11 -4.67
N VAL A 286 4.84 6.37 -4.68
CA VAL A 286 4.17 7.43 -3.91
C VAL A 286 2.82 7.78 -4.52
N SER A 287 2.72 7.82 -5.85
CA SER A 287 1.48 8.07 -6.59
C SER A 287 0.44 6.98 -6.36
N SER A 288 0.83 5.70 -6.45
CA SER A 288 -0.08 4.56 -6.20
C SER A 288 -0.50 4.49 -4.74
N PHE A 289 0.43 4.66 -3.81
CA PHE A 289 0.16 4.71 -2.37
C PHE A 289 -0.88 5.79 -2.05
N LEU A 290 -0.67 7.02 -2.53
CA LEU A 290 -1.60 8.11 -2.28
C LEU A 290 -2.95 7.95 -3.00
N THR A 291 -2.97 7.34 -4.18
CA THR A 291 -4.23 7.00 -4.88
C THR A 291 -5.04 5.98 -4.07
N GLN A 292 -4.37 4.99 -3.46
CA GLN A 292 -5.01 4.06 -2.53
C GLN A 292 -5.53 4.77 -1.27
N VAL A 293 -4.77 5.71 -0.69
CA VAL A 293 -5.26 6.51 0.44
C VAL A 293 -6.53 7.29 0.08
N GLN A 294 -6.63 7.84 -1.15
CA GLN A 294 -7.85 8.50 -1.60
C GLN A 294 -9.04 7.54 -1.77
N SER A 295 -8.79 6.28 -2.13
CA SER A 295 -9.87 5.30 -2.33
C SER A 295 -10.49 4.79 -1.03
N PHE A 296 -9.77 4.88 0.09
CA PHE A 296 -10.26 4.44 1.41
C PHE A 296 -11.39 5.30 1.99
N SER A 297 -11.67 6.47 1.44
CA SER A 297 -12.83 7.25 1.86
C SER A 297 -13.88 7.20 0.76
N PRO A 298 -15.01 6.48 0.96
CA PRO A 298 -16.08 6.50 -0.02
C PRO A 298 -16.56 7.95 -0.18
N LYS A 299 -16.89 8.32 -1.42
CA LYS A 299 -17.30 9.70 -1.72
C LYS A 299 -18.59 10.00 -0.97
N GLU A 300 -18.53 10.94 -0.03
CA GLU A 300 -19.70 11.43 0.68
C GLU A 300 -20.71 12.03 -0.33
N PRO A 301 -21.98 11.58 -0.33
CA PRO A 301 -23.01 12.14 -1.19
C PRO A 301 -23.22 13.63 -0.93
N GLU A 302 -23.61 14.38 -1.96
CA GLU A 302 -24.01 15.78 -1.78
C GLU A 302 -25.17 15.87 -0.77
N ASP A 303 -25.09 16.85 0.13
CA ASP A 303 -26.08 17.10 1.18
C ASP A 303 -26.29 15.97 2.21
N TYR A 304 -25.34 15.04 2.34
CA TYR A 304 -25.38 13.97 3.34
C TYR A 304 -25.48 14.52 4.78
N SER A 305 -26.31 13.87 5.59
CA SER A 305 -26.27 13.96 7.05
C SER A 305 -26.78 12.67 7.67
N ASN A 306 -26.32 12.35 8.88
CA ASN A 306 -26.79 11.16 9.60
C ASN A 306 -28.32 11.17 9.83
N GLU A 307 -28.91 12.36 9.98
CA GLU A 307 -30.37 12.53 10.14
C GLU A 307 -31.10 12.19 8.83
N LYS A 308 -30.66 12.75 7.70
CA LYS A 308 -31.26 12.45 6.39
C LYS A 308 -31.12 10.99 5.99
N ALA A 309 -29.98 10.36 6.31
CA ALA A 309 -29.78 8.94 6.06
C ALA A 309 -30.79 8.08 6.84
N LYS A 310 -31.00 8.39 8.13
CA LYS A 310 -32.01 7.71 8.96
C LYS A 310 -33.44 7.93 8.48
N ASP A 311 -33.76 9.16 8.08
CA ASP A 311 -35.08 9.49 7.52
C ASP A 311 -35.32 8.72 6.22
N LEU A 312 -34.30 8.62 5.36
CA LEU A 312 -34.37 7.88 4.11
C LEU A 312 -34.58 6.38 4.35
N LEU A 313 -33.81 5.76 5.26
CA LEU A 313 -34.00 4.35 5.65
C LEU A 313 -35.42 4.11 6.20
N SER A 314 -35.89 4.98 7.09
CA SER A 314 -37.24 4.89 7.66
C SER A 314 -38.32 5.01 6.58
N SER A 315 -38.11 5.87 5.58
CA SER A 315 -39.04 6.03 4.46
C SER A 315 -39.10 4.78 3.56
N TYR A 316 -37.97 4.10 3.35
CA TYR A 316 -37.94 2.85 2.59
C TYR A 316 -38.62 1.72 3.35
N ALA A 317 -38.37 1.60 4.67
CA ALA A 317 -39.07 0.63 5.51
C ALA A 317 -40.59 0.84 5.46
N ALA A 318 -41.06 2.09 5.67
CA ALA A 318 -42.48 2.41 5.60
C ALA A 318 -43.09 2.13 4.21
N THR A 319 -42.32 2.35 3.14
CA THR A 319 -42.76 2.04 1.76
C THR A 319 -42.87 0.53 1.56
N TYR A 320 -41.90 -0.24 2.03
CA TYR A 320 -41.95 -1.70 1.99
C TYR A 320 -43.17 -2.22 2.73
N ASP A 321 -43.39 -1.80 3.98
CA ASP A 321 -44.53 -2.21 4.81
C ASP A 321 -45.87 -1.90 4.16
N ALA A 322 -46.00 -0.73 3.50
CA ALA A 322 -47.21 -0.33 2.80
C ALA A 322 -47.42 -1.01 1.44
N THR A 323 -46.40 -1.69 0.91
CA THR A 323 -46.43 -2.33 -0.42
C THR A 323 -46.14 -3.82 -0.31
N LEU A 324 -44.90 -4.24 -0.58
CA LEU A 324 -44.45 -5.64 -0.63
C LEU A 324 -44.63 -6.37 0.71
N GLY A 325 -44.53 -5.66 1.83
CA GLY A 325 -44.77 -6.16 3.18
C GLY A 325 -46.24 -6.48 3.47
N SER A 326 -47.18 -5.85 2.77
CA SER A 326 -48.62 -5.95 3.05
C SER A 326 -49.37 -6.99 2.20
N THR A 327 -48.70 -7.66 1.27
CA THR A 327 -49.33 -8.66 0.40
C THR A 327 -49.77 -9.89 1.19
N GLU A 328 -50.82 -10.57 0.72
CA GLU A 328 -51.31 -11.77 1.40
C GLU A 328 -50.27 -12.90 1.34
N GLU A 329 -49.53 -13.02 0.23
CA GLU A 329 -48.43 -13.96 0.09
C GLU A 329 -47.32 -13.69 1.10
N ARG A 330 -46.98 -12.42 1.34
CA ARG A 330 -45.94 -12.05 2.31
C ARG A 330 -46.36 -12.34 3.74
N LYS A 331 -47.59 -12.01 4.13
CA LYS A 331 -48.15 -12.33 5.46
C LYS A 331 -48.23 -13.83 5.70
N ALA A 332 -48.61 -14.60 4.68
CA ALA A 332 -48.60 -16.06 4.75
C ALA A 332 -47.17 -16.59 4.96
N ALA A 333 -46.19 -16.05 4.23
CA ALA A 333 -44.78 -16.41 4.40
C ALA A 333 -44.23 -16.02 5.79
N GLU A 334 -44.62 -14.85 6.33
CA GLU A 334 -44.31 -14.42 7.69
C GLU A 334 -44.87 -15.38 8.75
N THR A 335 -46.13 -15.79 8.59
CA THR A 335 -46.78 -16.75 9.50
C THR A 335 -46.05 -18.09 9.47
N GLN A 336 -45.74 -18.59 8.26
CA GLN A 336 -44.98 -19.81 8.07
C GLN A 336 -43.58 -19.71 8.67
N TYR A 337 -42.88 -18.59 8.46
CA TYR A 337 -41.55 -18.34 9.02
C TYR A 337 -41.58 -18.35 10.54
N ASN A 338 -42.57 -17.70 11.16
CA ASN A 338 -42.70 -17.66 12.62
C ASN A 338 -43.06 -19.02 13.23
N GLU A 339 -43.67 -19.92 12.46
CA GLU A 339 -43.99 -21.29 12.89
C GLU A 339 -42.82 -22.25 12.70
N ILE A 340 -42.19 -22.24 11.52
CA ILE A 340 -41.15 -23.21 11.13
C ILE A 340 -39.77 -22.74 11.58
N LYS A 341 -39.49 -21.44 11.43
CA LYS A 341 -38.18 -20.80 11.63
C LYS A 341 -37.04 -21.62 11.01
N PRO A 342 -37.03 -21.77 9.67
CA PRO A 342 -36.15 -22.72 9.01
C PRO A 342 -34.68 -22.32 9.16
N THR A 343 -33.80 -23.32 9.28
CA THR A 343 -32.36 -23.13 9.14
C THR A 343 -32.01 -22.59 7.76
N VAL A 344 -31.11 -21.61 7.74
CA VAL A 344 -30.62 -20.94 6.53
C VAL A 344 -29.16 -21.31 6.33
N VAL A 345 -28.87 -21.98 5.22
CA VAL A 345 -27.50 -22.34 4.82
C VAL A 345 -27.14 -21.59 3.56
N PHE A 346 -26.04 -20.84 3.60
CA PHE A 346 -25.46 -20.17 2.46
C PHE A 346 -24.08 -20.76 2.15
N VAL A 347 -23.90 -21.20 0.90
CA VAL A 347 -22.62 -21.74 0.42
C VAL A 347 -22.07 -20.83 -0.66
N MET A 348 -20.97 -20.14 -0.34
CA MET A 348 -20.16 -19.40 -1.29
C MET A 348 -19.13 -20.34 -1.91
N ASN A 349 -19.46 -20.87 -3.10
CA ASN A 349 -18.54 -21.71 -3.87
C ASN A 349 -17.41 -20.86 -4.46
N GLU A 350 -16.21 -20.99 -3.90
CA GLU A 350 -15.03 -20.24 -4.31
C GLU A 350 -14.75 -20.37 -5.82
N SER A 351 -14.55 -19.24 -6.50
CA SER A 351 -14.24 -19.17 -7.93
C SER A 351 -15.20 -19.92 -8.88
N PHE A 352 -16.39 -20.33 -8.43
CA PHE A 352 -17.34 -21.05 -9.27
C PHE A 352 -17.99 -20.12 -10.31
N SER A 353 -17.88 -20.51 -11.57
CA SER A 353 -18.58 -19.89 -12.70
C SER A 353 -18.88 -20.97 -13.73
N ASP A 354 -20.10 -20.99 -14.26
CA ASP A 354 -20.44 -21.89 -15.37
C ASP A 354 -19.81 -21.37 -16.66
N LEU A 355 -18.63 -21.89 -16.99
CA LEU A 355 -17.88 -21.51 -18.19
C LEU A 355 -18.48 -22.10 -19.48
N SER A 356 -19.52 -22.94 -19.42
CA SER A 356 -20.16 -23.49 -20.62
C SER A 356 -20.93 -22.43 -21.42
N ILE A 357 -21.12 -21.24 -20.85
CA ILE A 357 -21.68 -20.07 -21.54
C ILE A 357 -20.75 -19.51 -22.62
N TYR A 358 -19.46 -19.88 -22.62
CA TYR A 358 -18.50 -19.43 -23.63
C TYR A 358 -18.45 -20.40 -24.81
N ASP A 359 -18.78 -19.91 -26.01
CA ASP A 359 -18.85 -20.71 -27.25
C ASP A 359 -17.54 -21.48 -27.53
N ASP A 360 -16.40 -20.87 -27.21
CA ASP A 360 -15.07 -21.47 -27.40
C ASP A 360 -14.85 -22.74 -26.54
N LEU A 361 -15.66 -22.97 -25.51
CA LEU A 361 -15.59 -24.12 -24.61
C LEU A 361 -16.63 -25.21 -24.88
N ALA A 362 -17.62 -24.95 -25.75
CA ALA A 362 -18.79 -25.83 -25.96
C ALA A 362 -18.45 -27.27 -26.40
N GLY A 363 -17.25 -27.52 -26.93
CA GLY A 363 -16.78 -28.85 -27.33
C GLY A 363 -15.97 -29.62 -26.28
N SER A 364 -15.41 -28.95 -25.26
CA SER A 364 -14.48 -29.53 -24.28
C SER A 364 -15.04 -29.53 -22.85
N TYR A 365 -16.05 -28.69 -22.58
CA TYR A 365 -16.72 -28.54 -21.30
C TYR A 365 -18.21 -28.28 -21.51
N THR A 366 -19.06 -29.16 -20.98
CA THR A 366 -20.52 -29.09 -21.12
C THR A 366 -21.22 -28.44 -19.92
N GLY A 367 -20.45 -27.85 -19.00
CA GLY A 367 -20.99 -27.18 -17.82
C GLY A 367 -21.22 -28.11 -16.61
N PRO A 368 -21.63 -27.54 -15.47
CA PRO A 368 -21.97 -28.27 -14.26
C PRO A 368 -23.38 -28.88 -14.38
N ASN A 369 -23.51 -29.95 -15.17
CA ASN A 369 -24.81 -30.52 -15.57
C ASN A 369 -25.79 -30.76 -14.40
N TRP A 370 -25.32 -31.34 -13.28
CA TRP A 370 -26.17 -31.59 -12.12
C TRP A 370 -26.73 -30.29 -11.52
N PHE A 371 -25.90 -29.26 -11.38
CA PHE A 371 -26.30 -27.94 -10.88
C PHE A 371 -27.33 -27.30 -11.81
N ASN A 372 -27.07 -27.34 -13.12
CA ASN A 372 -27.95 -26.75 -14.13
C ASN A 372 -29.32 -27.47 -14.24
N SER A 373 -29.33 -28.78 -14.01
CA SER A 373 -30.53 -29.63 -14.08
C SER A 373 -31.24 -29.83 -12.73
N PHE A 374 -30.85 -29.12 -11.67
CA PHE A 374 -31.48 -29.29 -10.36
C PHE A 374 -32.89 -28.67 -10.34
N ASP A 375 -33.91 -29.53 -10.31
CA ASP A 375 -35.32 -29.13 -10.34
C ASP A 375 -35.86 -28.59 -9.00
N GLY A 376 -35.08 -28.73 -7.91
CA GLY A 376 -35.46 -28.23 -6.58
C GLY A 376 -35.20 -26.73 -6.36
N ALA A 377 -34.60 -26.03 -7.32
CA ALA A 377 -34.30 -24.61 -7.19
C ALA A 377 -35.57 -23.75 -7.35
N LEU A 378 -35.87 -22.93 -6.33
CA LEU A 378 -36.93 -21.92 -6.43
C LEU A 378 -36.54 -20.75 -7.36
N SER A 379 -35.25 -20.43 -7.42
CA SER A 379 -34.70 -19.41 -8.30
C SER A 379 -33.31 -19.84 -8.78
N LYS A 380 -33.02 -19.59 -10.05
CA LYS A 380 -31.70 -19.83 -10.66
C LYS A 380 -31.44 -18.79 -11.76
N GLY A 381 -30.19 -18.38 -11.92
CA GLY A 381 -29.81 -17.41 -12.92
C GLY A 381 -28.35 -16.99 -12.79
N THR A 382 -27.99 -15.96 -13.54
CA THR A 382 -26.65 -15.36 -13.50
C THR A 382 -26.57 -14.35 -12.35
N LEU A 383 -25.56 -14.50 -11.50
CA LEU A 383 -25.21 -13.53 -10.47
C LEU A 383 -24.02 -12.70 -10.95
N TYR A 384 -24.14 -11.37 -10.93
CA TYR A 384 -23.00 -10.48 -11.09
C TYR A 384 -22.28 -10.35 -9.75
N VAL A 385 -20.96 -10.48 -9.78
CA VAL A 385 -20.10 -10.44 -8.59
C VAL A 385 -19.09 -9.32 -8.80
N SER A 386 -18.94 -8.43 -7.82
CA SER A 386 -18.07 -7.25 -7.92
C SER A 386 -16.57 -7.59 -8.07
N PRO A 387 -16.00 -8.53 -7.29
CA PRO A 387 -14.62 -8.97 -7.48
C PRO A 387 -14.42 -9.85 -8.72
N PHE A 388 -13.25 -9.71 -9.38
CA PHE A 388 -12.77 -10.58 -10.44
C PHE A 388 -11.37 -11.11 -10.11
N GLY A 389 -11.13 -12.41 -10.28
CA GLY A 389 -9.84 -13.05 -9.98
C GLY A 389 -9.62 -13.32 -8.49
N GLY A 390 -10.18 -12.49 -7.62
CA GLY A 390 -10.35 -12.74 -6.18
C GLY A 390 -10.73 -11.47 -5.41
N GLY A 391 -10.66 -11.55 -4.08
CA GLY A 391 -11.33 -10.60 -3.18
C GLY A 391 -12.65 -11.16 -2.65
N THR A 392 -12.69 -12.45 -2.31
CA THR A 392 -13.86 -13.17 -1.80
C THR A 392 -14.56 -12.43 -0.65
N CYS A 393 -13.79 -11.75 0.21
CA CYS A 393 -14.33 -10.92 1.30
C CYS A 393 -15.24 -9.77 0.84
N ASN A 394 -15.08 -9.27 -0.40
CA ASN A 394 -15.98 -8.27 -0.95
C ASN A 394 -17.35 -8.86 -1.28
N SER A 395 -17.39 -10.10 -1.79
CA SER A 395 -18.65 -10.83 -1.99
C SER A 395 -19.32 -11.15 -0.65
N GLU A 396 -18.54 -11.53 0.36
CA GLU A 396 -19.04 -11.74 1.73
C GLU A 396 -19.62 -10.45 2.31
N TRP A 397 -18.93 -9.32 2.15
CA TRP A 397 -19.38 -8.00 2.56
C TRP A 397 -20.72 -7.63 1.88
N GLU A 398 -20.80 -7.73 0.55
CA GLU A 398 -22.03 -7.40 -0.19
C GLU A 398 -23.19 -8.31 0.24
N PHE A 399 -22.94 -9.60 0.42
CA PHE A 399 -23.94 -10.55 0.86
C PHE A 399 -24.42 -10.28 2.29
N LEU A 400 -23.50 -10.12 3.24
CA LEU A 400 -23.84 -9.99 4.66
C LEU A 400 -24.43 -8.64 5.02
N THR A 401 -24.05 -7.56 4.31
CA THR A 401 -24.45 -6.19 4.68
C THR A 401 -25.41 -5.53 3.69
N GLY A 402 -25.57 -6.11 2.49
CA GLY A 402 -26.29 -5.46 1.39
C GLY A 402 -25.61 -4.21 0.82
N CYS A 403 -24.44 -3.80 1.33
CA CYS A 403 -23.74 -2.61 0.89
C CYS A 403 -22.90 -2.90 -0.36
N SER A 404 -23.25 -2.31 -1.50
CA SER A 404 -22.54 -2.57 -2.75
C SER A 404 -21.13 -1.98 -2.79
N MET A 405 -20.18 -2.75 -3.32
CA MET A 405 -18.81 -2.32 -3.61
C MET A 405 -18.74 -1.17 -4.62
N ALA A 406 -19.79 -0.94 -5.41
CA ALA A 406 -19.88 0.19 -6.33
C ALA A 406 -19.68 1.55 -5.65
N TYR A 407 -19.96 1.65 -4.34
CA TYR A 407 -19.81 2.88 -3.56
C TYR A 407 -18.53 2.93 -2.70
N MET A 408 -17.80 1.82 -2.57
CA MET A 408 -16.64 1.71 -1.68
C MET A 408 -15.33 2.16 -2.32
N GLY A 409 -15.35 2.43 -3.63
CA GLY A 409 -14.16 2.78 -4.40
C GLY A 409 -13.44 1.55 -4.97
N SER A 410 -12.68 1.76 -6.05
CA SER A 410 -11.94 0.68 -6.68
C SER A 410 -10.85 0.18 -5.74
N GLY A 411 -10.80 -1.15 -5.59
CA GLY A 411 -9.69 -1.80 -4.92
C GLY A 411 -9.66 -1.66 -3.39
N VAL A 412 -10.82 -1.42 -2.80
CA VAL A 412 -11.03 -1.45 -1.35
C VAL A 412 -11.50 -2.84 -0.93
N TYR A 413 -10.98 -3.31 0.20
CA TYR A 413 -11.44 -4.51 0.89
C TYR A 413 -12.00 -4.07 2.25
N PRO A 414 -13.33 -3.91 2.40
CA PRO A 414 -13.94 -3.31 3.59
C PRO A 414 -13.42 -3.88 4.90
N TYR A 415 -13.33 -5.22 5.00
CA TYR A 415 -12.85 -5.95 6.18
C TYR A 415 -11.46 -5.53 6.66
N MET A 416 -10.59 -5.04 5.77
CA MET A 416 -9.22 -4.68 6.09
C MET A 416 -9.02 -3.17 6.33
N VAL A 417 -9.99 -2.35 5.95
CA VAL A 417 -9.85 -0.88 5.92
C VAL A 417 -10.79 -0.20 6.91
N TYR A 418 -12.00 -0.74 7.11
CA TYR A 418 -13.02 -0.13 7.94
C TYR A 418 -13.23 -0.87 9.26
N ASP A 419 -13.69 -0.12 10.26
CA ASP A 419 -14.20 -0.69 11.50
C ASP A 419 -15.62 -1.24 11.24
N MET A 420 -15.79 -2.55 11.49
CA MET A 420 -17.06 -3.25 11.30
C MET A 420 -18.04 -3.07 12.47
N THR A 421 -17.64 -2.39 13.54
CA THR A 421 -18.44 -2.23 14.75
C THR A 421 -19.75 -1.48 14.45
N GLY A 422 -20.87 -2.14 14.72
CA GLY A 422 -22.21 -1.55 14.55
C GLY A 422 -22.71 -1.49 13.11
N VAL A 423 -22.06 -2.19 12.18
CA VAL A 423 -22.58 -2.39 10.82
C VAL A 423 -23.76 -3.36 10.86
N GLU A 424 -24.91 -2.94 10.35
CA GLU A 424 -26.09 -3.80 10.16
C GLU A 424 -25.75 -4.93 9.18
N ASN A 425 -26.05 -6.18 9.58
CA ASN A 425 -25.66 -7.35 8.82
C ASN A 425 -26.53 -8.58 9.16
N LEU A 426 -26.60 -9.53 8.22
CA LEU A 426 -27.44 -10.73 8.31
C LEU A 426 -27.14 -11.61 9.55
N ALA A 427 -25.89 -11.70 9.99
CA ALA A 427 -25.56 -12.52 11.16
C ALA A 427 -26.13 -11.89 12.44
N ALA A 428 -25.93 -10.58 12.63
CA ALA A 428 -26.51 -9.85 13.76
C ALA A 428 -28.05 -9.89 13.74
N ASP A 429 -28.66 -9.77 12.56
CA ASP A 429 -30.13 -9.77 12.41
C ASP A 429 -30.72 -11.15 12.74
N LEU A 430 -30.18 -12.22 12.14
CA LEU A 430 -30.66 -13.58 12.41
C LEU A 430 -30.41 -14.01 13.86
N LYS A 431 -29.29 -13.57 14.47
CA LYS A 431 -29.04 -13.78 15.88
C LYS A 431 -30.06 -13.07 16.78
N GLN A 432 -30.48 -11.86 16.43
CA GLN A 432 -31.56 -11.17 17.15
C GLN A 432 -32.90 -11.89 17.01
N GLU A 433 -33.14 -12.52 15.85
CA GLU A 433 -34.28 -13.41 15.63
C GLU A 433 -34.12 -14.77 16.35
N GLY A 434 -33.00 -15.03 17.02
CA GLY A 434 -32.73 -16.22 17.83
C GLY A 434 -32.24 -17.42 17.02
N TYR A 435 -31.46 -17.17 15.98
CA TYR A 435 -30.69 -18.20 15.28
C TYR A 435 -29.32 -18.39 15.93
N ASP A 436 -28.84 -19.62 15.95
CA ASP A 436 -27.41 -19.89 16.17
C ASP A 436 -26.64 -19.55 14.88
N THR A 437 -25.59 -18.74 15.01
CA THR A 437 -24.88 -18.20 13.84
C THR A 437 -23.48 -18.78 13.71
N LEU A 438 -23.22 -19.46 12.59
CA LEU A 438 -21.93 -20.10 12.32
C LEU A 438 -21.38 -19.65 10.97
N ALA A 439 -20.11 -19.28 10.95
CA ALA A 439 -19.34 -19.13 9.73
C ALA A 439 -18.27 -20.23 9.65
N MET A 440 -17.94 -20.67 8.45
CA MET A 440 -16.82 -21.57 8.22
C MET A 440 -16.03 -21.19 6.97
N HIS A 441 -14.71 -21.35 7.06
CA HIS A 441 -13.80 -21.18 5.93
C HIS A 441 -12.56 -22.05 6.19
N PRO A 442 -12.30 -23.09 5.38
CA PRO A 442 -11.23 -24.06 5.66
C PRO A 442 -9.85 -23.53 5.22
N ASN A 443 -9.48 -22.37 5.76
CA ASN A 443 -8.18 -21.69 5.60
C ASN A 443 -7.86 -20.88 6.86
N LEU A 444 -6.71 -20.18 6.89
CA LEU A 444 -6.31 -19.37 8.04
C LEU A 444 -7.38 -18.33 8.41
N ALA A 445 -7.83 -18.30 9.66
CA ALA A 445 -8.83 -17.35 10.16
C ALA A 445 -8.43 -15.88 9.98
N SER A 446 -7.13 -15.59 9.96
CA SER A 446 -6.61 -14.24 9.75
C SER A 446 -6.74 -13.74 8.30
N ASN A 447 -7.00 -14.64 7.34
CA ASN A 447 -7.20 -14.24 5.95
C ASN A 447 -8.40 -13.30 5.88
N TRP A 448 -8.20 -12.14 5.24
CA TRP A 448 -9.18 -11.07 5.15
C TRP A 448 -9.71 -10.57 6.50
N TYR A 449 -8.95 -10.71 7.60
CA TYR A 449 -9.37 -10.28 8.94
C TYR A 449 -10.65 -10.97 9.46
N ARG A 450 -11.03 -12.14 8.93
CA ARG A 450 -12.26 -12.84 9.35
C ARG A 450 -12.30 -13.18 10.85
N ASN A 451 -11.16 -13.46 11.46
CA ASN A 451 -11.02 -13.67 12.90
C ASN A 451 -11.44 -12.46 13.76
N VAL A 452 -11.48 -11.26 13.17
CA VAL A 452 -11.99 -10.03 13.81
C VAL A 452 -13.41 -9.74 13.31
N VAL A 453 -13.62 -9.79 11.99
CA VAL A 453 -14.88 -9.37 11.37
C VAL A 453 -16.05 -10.27 11.74
N TYR A 454 -15.90 -11.59 11.71
CA TYR A 454 -17.03 -12.48 11.99
C TYR A 454 -17.55 -12.35 13.43
N PRO A 455 -16.70 -12.31 14.48
CA PRO A 455 -17.16 -11.97 15.82
C PRO A 455 -17.81 -10.58 15.91
N THR A 456 -17.27 -9.57 15.21
CA THR A 456 -17.84 -8.20 15.21
C THR A 456 -19.21 -8.15 14.53
N PHE A 457 -19.42 -8.92 13.46
CA PHE A 457 -20.73 -9.08 12.82
C PHE A 457 -21.71 -9.87 13.67
N GLY A 458 -21.23 -10.64 14.64
CA GLY A 458 -22.05 -11.29 15.65
C GLY A 458 -22.16 -12.80 15.51
N PHE A 459 -21.40 -13.43 14.60
CA PHE A 459 -21.32 -14.90 14.52
C PHE A 459 -20.95 -15.50 15.88
N ASP A 460 -21.68 -16.53 16.31
CA ASP A 460 -21.39 -17.28 17.54
C ASP A 460 -20.14 -18.13 17.41
N THR A 461 -19.97 -18.75 16.23
CA THR A 461 -18.88 -19.68 15.93
C THR A 461 -18.24 -19.34 14.60
N PHE A 462 -16.91 -19.44 14.54
CA PHE A 462 -16.15 -19.42 13.29
C PHE A 462 -15.22 -20.65 13.23
N LEU A 463 -15.47 -21.53 12.27
CA LEU A 463 -14.62 -22.69 11.98
C LEU A 463 -13.55 -22.33 10.94
N ASP A 464 -12.28 -22.53 11.29
CA ASP A 464 -11.12 -22.23 10.45
C ASP A 464 -10.34 -23.50 10.07
N ILE A 465 -9.20 -23.37 9.38
CA ILE A 465 -8.37 -24.51 8.96
C ILE A 465 -8.05 -25.54 10.06
N SER A 466 -7.99 -25.12 11.33
CA SER A 466 -7.73 -26.01 12.46
C SER A 466 -8.87 -27.00 12.71
N ASP A 467 -10.11 -26.60 12.41
CA ASP A 467 -11.32 -27.43 12.52
C ASP A 467 -11.44 -28.46 11.37
N PHE A 468 -10.66 -28.28 10.30
CA PHE A 468 -10.57 -29.19 9.16
C PHE A 468 -9.28 -30.03 9.18
N THR A 469 -8.69 -30.23 10.36
CA THR A 469 -7.49 -31.06 10.51
C THR A 469 -7.78 -32.50 10.07
N GLY A 470 -7.02 -32.97 9.07
CA GLY A 470 -7.18 -34.32 8.52
C GLY A 470 -8.27 -34.45 7.44
N ALA A 471 -8.96 -33.36 7.08
CA ALA A 471 -9.92 -33.35 5.98
C ALA A 471 -9.25 -33.70 4.65
N SER A 472 -10.03 -34.30 3.75
CA SER A 472 -9.65 -34.56 2.37
C SER A 472 -9.23 -33.26 1.67
N LYS A 473 -8.26 -33.37 0.76
CA LYS A 473 -7.74 -32.23 -0.01
C LYS A 473 -7.70 -32.54 -1.49
N LEU A 474 -8.01 -31.54 -2.31
CA LEU A 474 -7.79 -31.51 -3.74
C LEU A 474 -6.91 -30.30 -4.08
N ARG A 475 -5.85 -30.51 -4.87
CA ARG A 475 -4.85 -29.45 -5.15
C ARG A 475 -4.28 -28.79 -3.88
N ASN A 476 -4.09 -29.57 -2.81
CA ASN A 476 -3.64 -29.12 -1.47
C ASN A 476 -4.62 -28.22 -0.70
N MET A 477 -5.84 -28.03 -1.19
CA MET A 477 -6.90 -27.26 -0.53
C MET A 477 -7.98 -28.21 -0.01
N VAL A 478 -8.61 -27.88 1.12
CA VAL A 478 -9.70 -28.69 1.68
C VAL A 478 -10.83 -28.82 0.67
N THR A 479 -11.37 -30.03 0.53
CA THR A 479 -12.44 -30.33 -0.42
C THR A 479 -13.77 -29.69 0.00
N ASP A 480 -14.59 -29.29 -0.97
CA ASP A 480 -15.94 -28.76 -0.69
C ASP A 480 -16.81 -29.82 0.01
N GLU A 481 -16.60 -31.11 -0.30
CA GLU A 481 -17.24 -32.23 0.42
C GLU A 481 -17.00 -32.16 1.94
N ALA A 482 -15.82 -31.74 2.39
CA ALA A 482 -15.50 -31.68 3.81
C ALA A 482 -16.20 -30.50 4.51
N THR A 483 -16.47 -29.39 3.81
CA THR A 483 -17.30 -28.31 4.36
C THR A 483 -18.77 -28.71 4.39
N TYR A 484 -19.24 -29.45 3.39
CA TYR A 484 -20.61 -29.99 3.37
C TYR A 484 -20.87 -31.02 4.47
N ASP A 485 -19.89 -31.89 4.77
CA ASP A 485 -19.96 -32.81 5.91
C ASP A 485 -20.09 -32.02 7.23
N LYS A 486 -19.35 -30.91 7.37
CA LYS A 486 -19.50 -30.01 8.53
C LYS A 486 -20.86 -29.34 8.62
N ILE A 487 -21.41 -28.88 7.50
CA ILE A 487 -22.80 -28.38 7.48
C ILE A 487 -23.75 -29.47 7.97
N TYR A 488 -23.61 -30.71 7.50
CA TYR A 488 -24.47 -31.81 7.93
C TYR A 488 -24.31 -32.17 9.42
N GLU A 489 -23.08 -32.15 9.94
CA GLU A 489 -22.80 -32.29 11.38
C GLU A 489 -23.52 -31.21 12.19
N GLU A 490 -23.44 -29.94 11.79
CA GLU A 490 -24.11 -28.83 12.48
C GLU A 490 -25.63 -28.94 12.40
N LEU A 491 -26.18 -29.27 11.23
CA LEU A 491 -27.62 -29.46 11.04
C LEU A 491 -28.21 -30.61 11.87
N THR A 492 -27.37 -31.55 12.33
CA THR A 492 -27.81 -32.72 13.12
C THR A 492 -27.41 -32.64 14.58
N SER A 493 -26.68 -31.59 14.98
CA SER A 493 -26.20 -31.41 16.36
C SER A 493 -27.25 -30.77 17.28
N THR A 494 -28.19 -30.01 16.73
CA THR A 494 -29.29 -29.34 17.43
C THR A 494 -30.55 -29.27 16.56
N ASP A 495 -31.71 -29.14 17.20
CA ASP A 495 -32.99 -28.83 16.55
C ASP A 495 -33.22 -27.31 16.42
N ASP A 496 -32.32 -26.48 16.99
CA ASP A 496 -32.41 -25.02 16.94
C ASP A 496 -32.17 -24.48 15.52
N SER A 497 -32.83 -23.37 15.18
CA SER A 497 -32.66 -22.71 13.87
C SER A 497 -31.25 -22.15 13.73
N GLN A 498 -30.56 -22.47 12.63
CA GLN A 498 -29.18 -22.05 12.40
C GLN A 498 -29.06 -21.13 11.18
N PHE A 499 -28.09 -20.21 11.24
CA PHE A 499 -27.59 -19.50 10.08
C PHE A 499 -26.15 -19.93 9.83
N ILE A 500 -25.93 -20.66 8.75
CA ILE A 500 -24.62 -21.21 8.40
C ILE A 500 -24.10 -20.52 7.14
N LEU A 501 -22.96 -19.85 7.27
CA LEU A 501 -22.19 -19.28 6.16
C LEU A 501 -20.98 -20.18 5.88
N ASP A 502 -20.98 -20.89 4.76
CA ASP A 502 -19.83 -21.66 4.25
C ASP A 502 -19.14 -20.92 3.12
N VAL A 503 -17.85 -20.63 3.28
CA VAL A 503 -16.98 -20.05 2.24
C VAL A 503 -15.93 -21.10 1.87
N THR A 504 -16.13 -21.76 0.73
CA THR A 504 -15.31 -22.92 0.36
C THR A 504 -13.90 -22.54 -0.10
N MET A 505 -13.02 -23.52 -0.35
CA MET A 505 -11.63 -23.30 -0.77
C MET A 505 -11.16 -24.16 -1.93
N GLN A 506 -11.82 -25.28 -2.23
CA GLN A 506 -11.30 -26.31 -3.14
C GLN A 506 -10.93 -25.77 -4.52
N ASN A 507 -11.69 -24.80 -5.01
CA ASN A 507 -11.59 -24.23 -6.35
C ASN A 507 -10.76 -22.93 -6.40
N HIS A 508 -10.12 -22.54 -5.29
CA HIS A 508 -9.28 -21.35 -5.24
C HIS A 508 -8.14 -21.39 -6.28
N GLY A 509 -7.73 -20.21 -6.74
CA GLY A 509 -6.75 -19.99 -7.81
C GLY A 509 -5.35 -20.57 -7.52
N GLY A 510 -4.55 -20.72 -8.58
CA GLY A 510 -3.36 -21.56 -8.60
C GLY A 510 -3.73 -22.97 -9.08
N TYR A 511 -4.08 -23.10 -10.36
CA TYR A 511 -4.59 -24.37 -10.92
C TYR A 511 -3.46 -25.37 -11.22
N ASP A 512 -2.25 -24.89 -11.53
CA ASP A 512 -1.07 -25.70 -11.85
C ASP A 512 -0.25 -26.09 -10.62
N THR A 513 -0.88 -26.73 -9.62
CA THR A 513 -0.19 -27.09 -8.35
C THR A 513 0.67 -28.35 -8.44
N GLY A 514 0.53 -29.13 -9.51
CA GLY A 514 1.10 -30.48 -9.60
C GLY A 514 0.49 -31.50 -8.63
N ALA A 515 -0.52 -31.11 -7.85
CA ALA A 515 -1.18 -31.96 -6.85
C ALA A 515 -2.58 -32.43 -7.29
N LEU A 516 -2.90 -32.33 -8.59
CA LEU A 516 -4.12 -32.89 -9.15
C LEU A 516 -3.94 -34.42 -9.31
N PRO A 517 -4.89 -35.25 -8.81
CA PRO A 517 -4.80 -36.70 -8.99
C PRO A 517 -4.72 -37.08 -10.48
N ALA A 518 -3.90 -38.08 -10.81
CA ALA A 518 -3.72 -38.52 -12.19
C ALA A 518 -5.02 -38.98 -12.86
N SER A 519 -5.96 -39.52 -12.09
CA SER A 519 -7.30 -39.89 -12.56
C SER A 519 -8.17 -38.71 -13.00
N MET A 520 -7.82 -37.49 -12.60
CA MET A 520 -8.53 -36.26 -12.93
C MET A 520 -7.82 -35.42 -14.00
N MET A 521 -6.60 -35.80 -14.41
CA MET A 521 -5.93 -35.16 -15.54
C MET A 521 -6.56 -35.66 -16.85
N LYS A 522 -6.93 -34.74 -17.74
CA LYS A 522 -7.25 -35.08 -19.13
C LYS A 522 -5.94 -35.21 -19.90
N ASP A 523 -5.80 -36.28 -20.68
CA ASP A 523 -4.66 -36.55 -21.58
C ASP A 523 -4.46 -35.45 -22.64
#